data_AF-A0A219AMI8-F1
#
_entry.id   AF-A0A219AMI8-F1
#
_cell.length_a   1.000
_cell.length_b   1.000
_cell.length_c   1.000
_cell.angle_alpha   90.00
_cell.angle_beta   90.00
_cell.angle_gamma   90.00
#
_symmetry.space_group_name_H-M   'P 1'
#
loop_
_entity.id
_entity.type
_entity.pdbx_description
1 polymer ?
#
loop_
_entity_poly.entity_id
_entity_poly.type
_entity_poly.pdbx_seq_one_letter_code
_entity_poly.pdbx_strand_id
1 'polypeptide(L)' 'MYLIFRCDCGRVLYAKKGQATRKCVCGKVLKVKERRIFKKVETREEASKAVQDMQEEIHGFKGFQKASDL' A
#
# COMPACT_ATOMS: atom_id res chain seq x y z
N MET A 1 -7.96 -1.61 -12.83
CA MET A 1 -6.58 -2.04 -12.59
C MET A 1 -5.78 -1.00 -11.79
N TYR A 2 -5.19 -1.44 -10.68
CA TYR A 2 -4.40 -0.68 -9.72
C TYR A 2 -3.01 -1.28 -9.56
N LEU A 3 -2.03 -0.44 -9.26
CA LEU A 3 -0.63 -0.76 -9.08
C LEU A 3 -0.26 -0.52 -7.63
N ILE A 4 0.34 -1.51 -6.98
CA ILE A 4 0.81 -1.44 -5.60
C ILE A 4 2.32 -1.23 -5.58
N PHE A 5 2.79 -0.22 -4.86
CA PHE A 5 4.19 0.17 -4.77
C PHE A 5 4.51 0.73 -3.39
N ARG A 6 5.80 0.79 -3.06
CA ARG A 6 6.30 1.28 -1.77
C ARG A 6 6.84 2.71 -1.91
N CYS A 7 6.57 3.54 -0.91
CA CYS A 7 7.20 4.84 -0.75
C CYS A 7 8.56 4.70 -0.06
N ASP A 8 9.45 5.67 -0.25
CA ASP A 8 10.74 5.74 0.46
C ASP A 8 10.59 5.80 1.99
N CYS A 9 9.43 6.22 2.52
CA CYS A 9 9.16 6.22 3.96
C CYS A 9 8.79 4.82 4.51
N GLY A 10 8.81 3.79 3.66
CA GLY A 10 8.52 2.43 4.04
C GLY A 10 7.05 2.01 3.87
N ARG A 11 6.11 2.95 3.72
CA ARG A 11 4.68 2.67 3.54
C ARG A 11 4.35 2.11 2.15
N VAL A 12 3.38 1.20 2.10
CA VAL A 12 2.84 0.66 0.85
C VAL A 12 1.62 1.48 0.43
N LEU A 13 1.51 1.78 -0.87
CA LEU A 13 0.46 2.59 -1.48
C LEU A 13 -0.04 1.92 -2.75
N TYR A 14 -1.25 2.28 -3.17
CA TYR A 14 -1.77 1.90 -4.48
C TYR A 14 -2.14 3.13 -5.33
N ALA A 15 -2.07 2.99 -6.65
CA ALA A 15 -2.52 3.99 -7.62
C ALA A 15 -3.27 3.33 -8.77
N LYS A 16 -4.21 4.05 -9.39
CA LYS A 16 -4.91 3.56 -10.59
C LYS A 16 -3.92 3.52 -11.76
N LYS A 17 -3.96 2.46 -12.57
CA LYS A 17 -3.13 2.36 -13.78
C LYS A 17 -3.40 3.57 -14.68
N GLY A 18 -2.33 4.31 -15.03
CA GLY A 18 -2.40 5.57 -15.78
C GLY A 18 -2.15 6.83 -14.93
N GLN A 19 -2.26 6.75 -13.60
CA GLN A 19 -1.88 7.86 -12.73
C GLN A 19 -0.36 8.03 -12.72
N ALA A 20 0.12 9.20 -13.15
CA ALA A 20 1.56 9.49 -13.23
C ALA A 20 2.21 9.66 -11.84
N THR A 21 1.50 10.33 -10.93
CA THR A 21 2.03 10.68 -9.60
C THR A 21 1.03 10.39 -8.49
N ARG A 22 1.54 9.99 -7.32
CA ARG A 22 0.77 9.78 -6.09
C ARG A 22 1.46 10.48 -4.93
N LYS A 23 0.72 11.26 -4.14
CA LYS A 23 1.24 11.84 -2.90
C LYS A 23 1.15 10.81 -1.77
N CYS A 24 2.25 10.60 -1.06
CA CYS A 24 2.26 9.82 0.16
C CYS A 24 1.88 10.71 1.36
N VAL A 25 1.38 10.10 2.42
CA VAL A 25 1.06 10.76 3.69
C VAL A 25 2.31 11.39 4.34
N CYS A 26 3.52 10.92 4.02
CA CYS A 26 4.78 11.55 4.45
C CYS A 26 5.10 12.87 3.71
N GLY A 27 4.21 13.35 2.83
CA GLY A 27 4.37 14.59 2.07
C GLY A 27 5.08 14.42 0.72
N LYS A 28 5.82 13.32 0.51
CA LYS A 28 6.53 13.06 -0.76
C LYS A 28 5.58 12.75 -1.91
N VAL A 29 5.89 13.29 -3.09
CA VAL A 29 5.19 12.97 -4.35
C VAL A 29 5.99 11.90 -5.09
N LEU A 30 5.33 10.79 -5.40
CA LEU A 30 5.95 9.61 -6.01
C LEU A 30 5.50 9.48 -7.46
N LYS A 31 6.44 9.36 -8.39
CA LYS A 31 6.15 9.00 -9.78
C LYS A 31 5.95 7.49 -9.89
N VAL A 32 4.75 7.05 -10.28
CA VAL A 32 4.36 5.64 -10.25
C VAL A 32 5.17 4.78 -11.22
N LYS A 33 5.55 5.33 -12.39
CA LYS A 33 6.31 4.59 -13.42
C LYS A 33 7.75 4.26 -13.01
N GLU A 34 8.36 5.09 -12.16
CA GLU A 34 9.75 4.92 -11.72
C GLU A 34 9.86 3.95 -10.52
N ARG A 35 8.73 3.58 -9.91
CA ARG A 35 8.72 2.74 -8.70
C ARG A 35 8.58 1.28 -9.06
N ARG A 36 9.22 0.43 -8.25
CA ARG A 36 9.04 -1.02 -8.31
C ARG A 36 7.61 -1.38 -7.92
N ILE A 37 6.89 -1.96 -8.86
CA ILE A 37 5.51 -2.43 -8.67
C ILE A 37 5.57 -3.84 -8.08
N PHE A 38 4.97 -4.04 -6.91
CA PHE A 38 4.92 -5.35 -6.24
C PHE A 38 3.79 -6.21 -6.79
N LYS A 39 2.60 -5.62 -6.93
CA LYS A 39 1.39 -6.33 -7.34
C LYS A 39 0.53 -5.44 -8.21
N LYS A 40 -0.23 -6.09 -9.10
CA LYS A 40 -1.24 -5.48 -9.95
C LYS A 40 -2.57 -6.14 -9.61
N VAL A 41 -3.60 -5.35 -9.38
CA VAL A 41 -4.94 -5.85 -9.01
C VAL A 41 -5.99 -5.15 -9.86
N GLU A 42 -7.15 -5.77 -10.03
CA GLU A 42 -8.18 -5.30 -10.95
C GLU A 42 -9.04 -4.23 -10.29
N THR A 43 -9.50 -4.52 -9.07
CA THR A 43 -10.46 -3.72 -8.32
C THR A 43 -9.79 -2.82 -7.28
N ARG A 44 -10.54 -1.82 -6.80
CA ARG A 44 -10.08 -0.92 -5.74
C ARG A 44 -10.04 -1.61 -4.38
N GLU A 45 -10.99 -2.49 -4.12
CA GLU A 45 -11.13 -3.21 -2.85
C GLU A 45 -9.95 -4.15 -2.63
N GLU A 46 -9.58 -4.92 -3.67
CA GLU A 46 -8.38 -5.76 -3.65
C GLU A 46 -7.10 -4.94 -3.45
N ALA A 47 -7.03 -3.73 -4.03
CA ALA A 47 -5.89 -2.85 -3.85
C ALA A 47 -5.76 -2.35 -2.41
N SER A 48 -6.90 -2.01 -1.79
CA SER A 48 -6.94 -1.58 -0.39
C SER A 48 -6.53 -2.72 0.54
N LYS A 49 -7.11 -3.91 0.33
CA LYS A 49 -6.82 -5.10 1.13
C LYS A 49 -5.34 -5.50 1.01
N ALA A 50 -4.82 -5.61 -0.21
CA ALA A 50 -3.42 -5.96 -0.41
C ALA A 50 -2.43 -4.94 0.17
N VAL A 51 -2.78 -3.65 0.21
CA VAL A 51 -1.95 -2.64 0.89
C VAL A 51 -2.01 -2.82 2.41
N GLN A 52 -3.17 -3.14 2.96
CA GLN A 52 -3.33 -3.41 4.40
C GLN A 52 -2.51 -4.64 4.81
N ASP A 53 -2.72 -5.77 4.12
CA ASP A 53 -2.02 -7.03 4.38
C ASP A 53 -0.49 -6.81 4.36
N MET A 54 0.03 -6.14 3.32
CA MET A 54 1.47 -5.85 3.22
C MET A 54 1.98 -4.90 4.33
N GLN A 55 1.15 -3.98 4.82
CA GLN A 55 1.57 -3.11 5.92
C GLN A 55 1.56 -3.83 7.26
N GLU A 56 0.60 -4.73 7.48
CA GLU A 56 0.54 -5.59 8.67
C GLU A 56 1.72 -6.57 8.70
N GLU A 57 2.13 -7.12 7.56
CA GLU A 57 3.35 -7.95 7.45
C GLU A 57 4.63 -7.17 7.81
N ILE A 58 4.74 -5.91 7.36
CA ILE A 58 5.94 -5.09 7.59
C ILE A 58 6.01 -4.54 9.02
N HIS A 59 4.88 -4.12 9.58
CA HIS A 59 4.83 -3.36 10.83
C HIS A 59 4.19 -4.11 12.00
N GLY A 60 3.72 -5.35 11.77
CA GLY A 60 2.89 -6.10 12.69
C GLY A 60 1.45 -5.59 12.68
N PHE A 61 0.53 -6.47 13.07
CA PHE A 61 -0.85 -6.08 13.35
C PHE A 61 -0.85 -5.09 14.53
N LYS A 62 -1.39 -3.89 14.32
CA LYS A 62 -1.51 -2.84 15.35
C LYS A 62 -2.98 -2.53 15.66
N GLY A 63 -3.79 -3.58 15.81
CA GLY A 63 -5.18 -3.47 16.25
C GLY A 63 -5.36 -3.91 17.70
N PHE A 64 -6.59 -3.77 18.19
CA PHE A 64 -6.98 -4.38 19.46
C PHE A 64 -6.88 -5.91 19.33
N GLN A 65 -6.08 -6.52 20.21
CA GLN A 65 -6.09 -7.96 20.37
C GLN A 65 -7.31 -8.36 21.19
N LYS A 66 -7.91 -9.50 20.87
CA LYS A 66 -8.94 -10.06 21.76
C LYS A 66 -8.25 -10.54 23.03
N ALA A 67 -8.97 -10.54 24.15
CA ALA A 67 -8.47 -11.08 25.40
C ALA A 67 -8.08 -12.57 25.30
N SER A 68 -8.58 -13.29 24.30
CA SER A 68 -8.22 -14.69 24.00
C SER A 68 -6.87 -14.87 23.32
N ASP A 69 -6.32 -13.80 22.74
CA ASP A 69 -5.11 -13.82 21.91
C ASP A 69 -3.89 -13.26 22.67
N LEU A 70 -3.99 -13.17 24.00
CA LEU A 70 -3.04 -12.59 24.95
C LEU A 70 -2.27 -13.68 25.72
#